data_AF-A0A2G2G477-F1
#
_entry.id   AF-A0A2G2G477-F1
#
_cell.length_a   1.000
_cell.length_b   1.000
_cell.length_c   1.000
_cell.angle_alpha   90.00
_cell.angle_beta   90.00
_cell.angle_gamma   90.00
#
_symmetry.space_group_name_H-M   'P 1'
#
loop_
_entity.id
_entity.type
_entity.pdbx_description
1 polymer ?
#
loop_
_entity_poly.entity_id
_entity_poly.type
_entity_poly.pdbx_seq_one_letter_code
_entity_poly.pdbx_strand_id
1 'polypeptide(L)'
;MKSVFSGLFLFFLSLALFAEEKTLVQEDPNISSLDWGKIEGRIRLYHIFEPAYAKSGRENDYKINGSTIGGYIRYLSPEFSGFGATTALYYARGTGLNDKNDVDTIMAAGRFFTKDYSPKAVLGELNVHYKDDRHYGVIGRYHIDSPLTNSIYTYMPNMFQAALYENSSLSDTKIIVSQIEKMAYGTRSPVEFGLIGELTRTAGATQNGIDTRGDFLDIEKQTLADNNANTNGLTAFAVENSSFDNTKLRLWDFYAHDIINMFYVDTTYTNKKVSLPYSLSAQYLRIDSIGDDLADKWMDSDSAYLWGLKATLKYNKAFFHISYNHSGSSRILNPWSGDPAYTSTFFSRNAYRADVDAYKIGFNYDILQNLKLITYYADYGMSNTPGTFAPSKPIELPVKLGEDDAIETAVLLKYKPIEDLTILGGVIYKTSEYFYAGKQVELLDVDLVISYTF
;
A
#
# COMPACT_ATOMS: atom_id res chain seq x y z
N MET A 1 28.13 1.48 17.55
CA MET A 1 27.48 0.80 16.40
C MET A 1 27.67 -0.73 16.37
N LYS A 2 28.89 -1.28 16.55
CA LYS A 2 29.11 -2.75 16.52
C LYS A 2 28.45 -3.57 17.65
N SER A 3 28.21 -2.99 18.84
CA SER A 3 27.63 -3.71 19.99
C SER A 3 26.09 -3.80 20.00
N VAL A 4 25.40 -2.92 19.25
CA VAL A 4 23.93 -2.91 19.18
C VAL A 4 23.45 -3.89 18.10
N PHE A 5 24.20 -4.00 16.99
CA PHE A 5 23.91 -4.95 15.91
C PHE A 5 24.05 -6.41 16.34
N SER A 6 25.05 -6.74 17.19
CA SER A 6 25.21 -8.08 17.74
C SER A 6 24.07 -8.44 18.71
N GLY A 7 23.59 -7.48 19.51
CA GLY A 7 22.46 -7.69 20.43
C GLY A 7 21.12 -7.91 19.72
N LEU A 8 20.84 -7.14 18.65
CA LEU A 8 19.59 -7.29 17.89
C LEU A 8 19.56 -8.61 17.10
N PHE A 9 20.68 -9.01 16.50
CA PHE A 9 20.78 -10.26 15.74
C PHE A 9 20.62 -11.50 16.65
N LEU A 10 21.18 -11.46 17.87
CA LEU A 10 20.98 -12.50 18.89
C LEU A 10 19.54 -12.57 19.42
N PHE A 11 18.84 -11.43 19.53
CA PHE A 11 17.44 -11.39 19.93
C PHE A 11 16.52 -12.06 18.90
N PHE A 12 16.73 -11.80 17.60
CA PHE A 12 15.96 -12.48 16.54
C PHE A 12 16.28 -13.97 16.42
N LEU A 13 17.53 -14.39 16.67
CA LEU A 13 17.88 -15.81 16.74
C LEU A 13 17.20 -16.51 17.93
N SER A 14 17.03 -15.81 19.06
CA SER A 14 16.34 -16.37 20.24
C SER A 14 14.84 -16.57 20.02
N LEU A 15 14.17 -15.68 19.28
CA LEU A 15 12.75 -15.84 18.92
C LEU A 15 12.53 -17.00 17.94
N ALA A 16 13.47 -17.25 17.01
CA ALA A 16 13.43 -18.42 16.14
C ALA A 16 13.62 -19.74 16.92
N LEU A 17 14.37 -19.70 18.02
CA LEU A 17 14.55 -20.86 18.91
C LEU A 17 13.32 -21.17 19.79
N PHE A 18 12.46 -20.18 20.07
CA PHE A 18 11.18 -20.42 20.76
C PHE A 18 10.06 -20.92 19.84
N ALA A 19 10.20 -20.78 18.51
CA ALA A 19 9.26 -21.34 17.55
C ALA A 19 9.45 -22.87 17.33
N GLU A 20 10.55 -23.45 17.82
CA GLU A 20 10.87 -24.87 17.66
C GLU A 20 10.58 -25.76 18.88
N GLU A 21 10.10 -25.19 20.00
CA GLU A 21 9.51 -26.02 21.06
C GLU A 21 8.13 -26.53 20.62
N LYS A 22 8.14 -27.59 19.81
CA LYS A 22 7.04 -28.56 19.83
C LYS A 22 6.93 -29.07 21.26
N THR A 23 6.06 -28.46 22.05
CA THR A 23 5.58 -29.06 23.30
C THR A 23 5.11 -30.47 22.95
N LEU A 24 5.87 -31.46 23.40
CA LEU A 24 5.49 -32.87 23.43
C LEU A 24 4.34 -33.01 24.41
N VAL A 25 3.14 -32.59 24.00
CA VAL A 25 1.90 -33.02 24.64
C VAL A 25 1.67 -34.44 24.18
N GLN A 26 1.80 -35.38 25.11
CA GLN A 26 1.48 -36.78 24.90
C GLN A 26 -0.02 -36.86 24.54
N GLU A 27 -0.34 -37.09 23.27
CA GLU A 27 -1.73 -37.20 22.80
C GLU A 27 -2.40 -38.42 23.46
N ASP A 28 -3.50 -38.17 24.19
CA ASP A 28 -4.43 -39.20 24.62
C ASP A 28 -5.20 -39.71 23.38
N PRO A 29 -5.07 -41.00 23.00
CA PRO A 29 -5.63 -41.53 21.75
C PRO A 29 -7.16 -41.54 21.68
N ASN A 30 -7.87 -41.13 22.74
CA ASN A 30 -9.33 -41.05 22.78
C ASN A 30 -9.90 -39.63 22.59
N ILE A 31 -9.05 -38.62 22.42
CA ILE A 31 -9.49 -37.26 22.11
C ILE A 31 -9.30 -37.08 20.60
N SER A 32 -10.39 -37.07 19.83
CA SER A 32 -10.37 -36.57 18.46
C SER A 32 -9.62 -35.23 18.46
N SER A 33 -8.53 -35.11 17.70
CA SER A 33 -7.65 -33.93 17.71
C SER A 33 -8.50 -32.66 17.70
N LEU A 34 -8.65 -32.01 18.86
CA LEU A 34 -9.41 -30.78 18.95
C LEU A 34 -8.67 -29.76 18.10
N ASP A 35 -9.34 -29.25 17.06
CA ASP A 35 -8.86 -28.08 16.36
C ASP A 35 -9.07 -26.88 17.29
N TRP A 36 -7.97 -26.27 17.71
CA TRP A 36 -7.97 -25.06 18.56
C TRP A 36 -7.84 -23.78 17.73
N GLY A 37 -7.82 -23.91 16.40
CA GLY A 37 -7.61 -22.81 15.48
C GLY A 37 -6.12 -22.58 15.20
N LYS A 38 -5.85 -21.49 14.49
CA LYS A 38 -4.51 -21.13 14.04
C LYS A 38 -4.13 -19.75 14.58
N ILE A 39 -2.92 -19.65 15.13
CA ILE A 39 -2.26 -18.36 15.38
C ILE A 39 -1.29 -18.12 14.23
N GLU A 40 -1.33 -16.92 13.68
CA GLU A 40 -0.32 -16.44 12.73
C GLU A 40 0.09 -15.01 13.08
N GLY A 41 1.27 -14.61 12.65
CA GLY A 41 1.77 -13.30 12.99
C GLY A 41 2.80 -12.78 12.02
N ARG A 42 3.09 -11.49 12.18
CA ARG A 42 4.14 -10.80 11.45
C ARG A 42 4.86 -9.87 12.39
N ILE A 43 6.19 -9.88 12.34
CA ILE A 43 7.04 -8.85 12.93
C ILE A 43 7.77 -8.16 11.79
N ARG A 44 7.80 -6.83 11.82
CA ARG A 44 8.46 -6.01 10.82
C ARG A 44 9.25 -4.87 11.46
N LEU A 45 10.42 -4.62 10.91
CA LEU A 45 11.27 -3.48 11.23
C LEU A 45 11.47 -2.62 9.99
N TYR A 46 11.37 -1.30 10.16
CA TYR A 46 11.82 -0.30 9.19
C TYR A 46 12.97 0.51 9.78
N HIS A 47 13.93 0.87 8.95
CA HIS A 47 14.98 1.82 9.30
C HIS A 47 15.46 2.57 8.06
N ILE A 48 15.52 3.89 8.16
CA ILE A 48 16.11 4.79 7.18
C ILE A 48 17.52 5.14 7.65
N PHE A 49 18.51 4.93 6.79
CA PHE A 49 19.91 5.20 7.06
C PHE A 49 20.34 6.58 6.56
N GLU A 50 21.35 7.15 7.19
CA GLU A 50 22.13 8.22 6.57
C GLU A 50 22.84 7.68 5.30
N PRO A 51 22.96 8.49 4.22
CA PRO A 51 22.67 9.92 4.14
C PRO A 51 21.28 10.26 3.55
N ALA A 52 20.18 9.64 4.00
CA ALA A 52 18.84 10.00 3.50
C ALA A 52 18.49 11.48 3.78
N TYR A 53 17.92 12.17 2.79
CA TYR A 53 17.63 13.61 2.85
C TYR A 53 16.47 14.03 1.94
N ALA A 54 15.98 15.26 2.18
CA ALA A 54 15.18 16.02 1.23
C ALA A 54 15.77 17.42 1.04
N LYS A 55 16.07 17.77 -0.22
CA LYS A 55 16.59 19.09 -0.62
C LYS A 55 15.53 19.87 -1.35
N SER A 56 15.53 21.17 -1.15
CA SER A 56 14.57 22.05 -1.83
C SER A 56 15.12 23.43 -2.13
N GLY A 57 16.42 23.69 -1.90
CA GLY A 57 17.01 25.02 -2.11
C GLY A 57 16.94 25.98 -0.91
N ARG A 58 16.56 25.45 0.26
CA ARG A 58 16.72 26.12 1.55
C ARG A 58 18.19 26.31 1.92
N GLU A 59 18.42 27.10 2.98
CA GLU A 59 19.75 27.25 3.59
C GLU A 59 20.25 25.90 4.17
N ASN A 60 19.36 25.15 4.83
CA ASN A 60 19.64 23.80 5.35
C ASN A 60 18.76 22.75 4.67
N ASP A 61 19.37 21.62 4.29
CA ASP A 61 18.67 20.44 3.79
C ASP A 61 18.06 19.65 4.95
N TYR A 62 16.90 19.02 4.71
CA TYR A 62 16.31 18.14 5.72
C TYR A 62 16.96 16.77 5.70
N LYS A 63 17.25 16.23 6.87
CA LYS A 63 17.51 14.80 7.05
C LYS A 63 16.18 14.05 7.08
N ILE A 64 16.16 12.86 6.49
CA ILE A 64 15.02 11.95 6.64
C ILE A 64 15.37 10.91 7.69
N ASN A 65 14.49 10.75 8.67
CA ASN A 65 14.66 9.78 9.75
C ASN A 65 13.40 8.92 9.91
N GLY A 66 13.58 7.63 10.16
CA GLY A 66 12.48 6.74 10.45
C GLY A 66 12.96 5.38 10.87
N SER A 67 12.66 4.98 12.09
CA SER A 67 12.96 3.65 12.60
C SER A 67 11.86 3.15 13.51
N THR A 68 11.22 2.07 13.07
CA THR A 68 10.01 1.52 13.68
C THR A 68 10.08 0.00 13.76
N ILE A 69 9.38 -0.55 14.74
CA ILE A 69 9.11 -1.99 14.84
C ILE A 69 7.62 -2.20 15.14
N GLY A 70 7.03 -3.21 14.55
CA GLY A 70 5.60 -3.47 14.65
C GLY A 70 5.17 -4.69 13.84
N GLY A 71 3.87 -4.90 13.74
CA GLY A 71 3.29 -6.03 13.02
C GLY A 71 1.95 -6.43 13.60
N TYR A 72 1.62 -7.71 13.57
CA TYR A 72 0.37 -8.22 14.12
C TYR A 72 0.52 -9.63 14.69
N ILE A 73 -0.42 -9.95 15.57
CA ILE A 73 -0.79 -11.32 15.93
C ILE A 73 -2.27 -11.51 15.55
N ARG A 74 -2.57 -12.64 14.94
CA ARG A 74 -3.87 -12.98 14.38
C ARG A 74 -4.26 -14.37 14.83
N TYR A 75 -5.52 -14.52 15.21
CA TYR A 75 -6.12 -15.80 15.56
C TYR A 75 -7.28 -16.08 14.60
N LEU A 76 -7.26 -17.26 14.00
CA LEU A 76 -8.32 -17.83 13.20
C LEU A 76 -8.95 -18.96 14.01
N SER A 77 -10.25 -18.88 14.28
CA SER A 77 -10.95 -19.97 14.96
C SER A 77 -11.01 -21.21 14.06
N PRO A 78 -11.23 -22.41 14.64
CA PRO A 78 -11.72 -23.55 13.87
C PRO A 78 -12.99 -23.18 13.11
N GLU A 79 -13.25 -23.92 12.04
CA GLU A 79 -14.49 -23.78 11.28
C GLU A 79 -15.48 -24.89 11.64
N PHE A 80 -16.70 -24.50 11.96
CA PHE A 80 -17.80 -25.42 12.25
C PHE A 80 -18.91 -25.22 11.22
N SER A 81 -19.15 -26.23 10.39
CA SER A 81 -20.13 -26.16 9.29
C SER A 81 -19.91 -24.95 8.38
N GLY A 82 -18.65 -24.64 8.09
CA GLY A 82 -18.24 -23.49 7.25
C GLY A 82 -18.16 -22.16 7.98
N PHE A 83 -18.63 -22.05 9.23
CA PHE A 83 -18.56 -20.83 10.02
C PHE A 83 -17.29 -20.73 10.84
N GLY A 84 -16.63 -19.57 10.81
CA GLY A 84 -15.48 -19.27 11.63
C GLY A 84 -15.44 -17.79 12.03
N ALA A 85 -14.41 -17.43 12.78
CA ALA A 85 -14.16 -16.07 13.23
C ALA A 85 -12.67 -15.74 13.18
N THR A 86 -12.37 -14.47 12.97
CA THR A 86 -11.00 -13.97 12.96
C THR A 86 -10.86 -12.73 13.83
N THR A 87 -9.75 -12.66 14.57
CA THR A 87 -9.36 -11.47 15.33
C THR A 87 -7.86 -11.19 15.14
N ALA A 88 -7.48 -9.92 15.01
CA ALA A 88 -6.07 -9.54 14.87
C ALA A 88 -5.76 -8.22 15.56
N LEU A 89 -4.69 -8.23 16.35
CA LEU A 89 -4.14 -7.05 17.01
C LEU A 89 -2.89 -6.59 16.25
N TYR A 90 -2.95 -5.35 15.77
CA TYR A 90 -1.83 -4.68 15.11
C TYR A 90 -1.14 -3.75 16.10
N TYR A 91 0.17 -3.61 15.98
CA TYR A 91 0.96 -2.74 16.84
C TYR A 91 2.13 -2.13 16.07
N ALA A 92 2.46 -0.87 16.34
CA ALA A 92 3.71 -0.28 15.88
C ALA A 92 4.23 0.75 16.89
N ARG A 93 5.55 0.85 16.98
CA ARG A 93 6.27 1.84 17.80
C ARG A 93 7.57 2.28 17.14
N GLY A 94 8.10 3.42 17.55
CA GLY A 94 9.49 3.78 17.29
C GLY A 94 10.47 2.85 18.02
N THR A 95 11.62 2.58 17.39
CA THR A 95 12.72 1.76 17.96
C THR A 95 13.55 2.52 19.01
N GLY A 96 13.42 3.85 19.07
CA GLY A 96 14.26 4.72 19.88
C GLY A 96 15.48 5.28 19.14
N LEU A 97 15.69 4.90 17.88
CA LEU A 97 16.76 5.42 17.01
C LEU A 97 16.34 6.68 16.23
N ASN A 98 15.20 7.27 16.59
CA ASN A 98 14.62 8.40 15.86
C ASN A 98 15.08 9.72 16.46
N ASP A 99 15.57 10.64 15.63
CA ASP A 99 15.92 12.00 16.06
C ASP A 99 14.72 12.96 15.91
N LYS A 100 13.75 12.82 16.82
CA LYS A 100 12.49 13.56 16.75
C LYS A 100 12.61 15.04 17.17
N ASN A 101 13.72 15.41 17.80
CA ASN A 101 13.92 16.73 18.41
C ASN A 101 14.75 17.67 17.53
N ASP A 102 15.46 17.13 16.54
CA ASP A 102 16.16 17.92 15.54
C ASP A 102 15.16 18.63 14.62
N VAL A 103 15.31 19.95 14.51
CA VAL A 103 14.44 20.82 13.70
C VAL A 103 14.68 20.64 12.20
N ASP A 104 15.87 20.16 11.82
CA ASP A 104 16.25 19.86 10.45
C ASP A 104 16.03 18.38 10.10
N THR A 105 15.32 17.64 10.97
CA THR A 105 14.93 16.24 10.71
C THR A 105 13.43 16.12 10.43
N ILE A 106 13.11 15.40 9.35
CA ILE A 106 11.75 15.00 9.01
C ILE A 106 11.58 13.52 9.31
N MET A 107 10.51 13.22 10.03
CA MET A 107 10.13 11.85 10.33
C MET A 107 9.33 11.24 9.17
N ALA A 108 9.70 10.02 8.77
CA ALA A 108 8.95 9.23 7.81
C ALA A 108 7.62 8.75 8.42
N ALA A 109 6.61 9.63 8.39
CA ALA A 109 5.36 9.48 9.14
C ALA A 109 4.59 8.21 8.76
N GLY A 110 4.71 7.74 7.51
CA GLY A 110 4.06 6.51 7.01
C GLY A 110 4.52 5.21 7.66
N ARG A 111 5.48 5.28 8.59
CA ARG A 111 5.95 4.14 9.39
C ARG A 111 5.29 4.09 10.77
N PHE A 112 4.50 5.09 11.15
CA PHE A 112 3.88 5.17 12.47
C PHE A 112 2.36 5.06 12.38
N PHE A 113 1.68 4.83 13.50
CA PHE A 113 0.23 5.02 13.58
C PHE A 113 -0.14 6.44 14.00
N THR A 114 0.65 7.05 14.88
CA THR A 114 0.33 8.33 15.48
C THR A 114 1.23 9.43 14.92
N LYS A 115 0.72 10.65 14.89
CA LYS A 115 1.47 11.84 14.43
C LYS A 115 2.61 12.22 15.38
N ASP A 116 2.46 11.95 16.67
CA ASP A 116 3.50 12.14 17.69
C ASP A 116 4.48 10.96 17.76
N TYR A 117 4.29 9.95 16.89
CA TYR A 117 5.14 8.77 16.77
C TYR A 117 5.21 7.94 18.07
N SER A 118 4.18 8.04 18.91
CA SER A 118 3.93 7.20 20.07
C SER A 118 3.52 5.77 19.65
N PRO A 119 3.73 4.77 20.51
CA PRO A 119 3.21 3.43 20.27
C PRO A 119 1.67 3.41 20.19
N LYS A 120 1.10 2.68 19.24
CA LYS A 120 -0.36 2.42 19.16
C LYS A 120 -0.61 0.96 18.82
N ALA A 121 -1.61 0.39 19.48
CA ALA A 121 -2.19 -0.90 19.16
C ALA A 121 -3.61 -0.71 18.60
N VAL A 122 -4.00 -1.53 17.63
CA VAL A 122 -5.28 -1.44 16.91
C VAL A 122 -5.86 -2.85 16.77
N LEU A 123 -7.08 -3.05 17.24
CA LEU A 123 -7.86 -4.25 16.92
C LEU A 123 -8.41 -4.11 15.50
N GLY A 124 -7.59 -4.50 14.53
CA GLY A 124 -7.83 -4.27 13.10
C GLY A 124 -8.75 -5.30 12.47
N GLU A 125 -8.69 -6.55 12.92
CA GLU A 125 -9.63 -7.60 12.50
C GLU A 125 -10.50 -8.02 13.68
N LEU A 126 -11.80 -8.12 13.42
CA LEU A 126 -12.81 -8.69 14.31
C LEU A 126 -14.01 -9.02 13.42
N ASN A 127 -14.09 -10.25 12.95
CA ASN A 127 -15.11 -10.66 12.00
C ASN A 127 -15.56 -12.10 12.22
N VAL A 128 -16.72 -12.42 11.65
CA VAL A 128 -17.20 -13.78 11.47
C VAL A 128 -17.37 -14.02 9.99
N HIS A 129 -17.10 -15.25 9.57
CA HIS A 129 -17.19 -15.65 8.17
C HIS A 129 -17.92 -16.98 8.02
N TYR A 130 -18.49 -17.16 6.83
CA TYR A 130 -18.94 -18.43 6.30
C TYR A 130 -18.14 -18.75 5.05
N LYS A 131 -17.73 -20.00 4.86
CA LYS A 131 -17.12 -20.44 3.61
C LYS A 131 -17.48 -21.88 3.25
N ASP A 132 -17.67 -22.11 1.96
CA ASP A 132 -17.69 -23.42 1.33
C ASP A 132 -16.97 -23.36 -0.04
N ASP A 133 -17.08 -24.40 -0.85
CA ASP A 133 -16.40 -24.50 -2.16
C ASP A 133 -16.80 -23.41 -3.17
N ARG A 134 -17.95 -22.74 -2.97
CA ARG A 134 -18.54 -21.79 -3.93
C ARG A 134 -18.86 -20.45 -3.33
N HIS A 135 -19.02 -20.37 -2.01
CA HIS A 135 -19.54 -19.21 -1.33
C HIS A 135 -18.58 -18.80 -0.23
N TYR A 136 -18.30 -17.50 -0.15
CA TYR A 136 -17.60 -16.90 0.98
C TYR A 136 -18.36 -15.65 1.41
N GLY A 137 -18.68 -15.56 2.69
CA GLY A 137 -19.33 -14.41 3.29
C GLY A 137 -18.58 -13.98 4.54
N VAL A 138 -18.37 -12.68 4.73
CA VAL A 138 -17.70 -12.16 5.93
C VAL A 138 -18.36 -10.86 6.37
N ILE A 139 -18.55 -10.71 7.69
CA ILE A 139 -19.08 -9.50 8.30
C ILE A 139 -18.23 -9.10 9.50
N GLY A 140 -17.95 -7.80 9.61
CA GLY A 140 -17.15 -7.23 10.69
C GLY A 140 -15.97 -6.45 10.14
N ARG A 141 -14.86 -6.44 10.87
CA ARG A 141 -13.63 -5.71 10.52
C ARG A 141 -12.62 -6.64 9.86
N TYR A 142 -12.18 -6.29 8.65
CA TYR A 142 -11.18 -7.03 7.90
C TYR A 142 -10.57 -6.17 6.79
N HIS A 143 -9.49 -6.66 6.20
CA HIS A 143 -8.92 -6.08 5.00
C HIS A 143 -9.68 -6.56 3.76
N ILE A 144 -10.12 -5.65 2.91
CA ILE A 144 -10.66 -5.97 1.58
C ILE A 144 -9.48 -5.90 0.59
N ASP A 145 -9.11 -7.02 0.00
CA ASP A 145 -8.04 -7.08 -1.01
C ASP A 145 -8.63 -6.77 -2.39
N SER A 146 -8.35 -5.57 -2.89
CA SER A 146 -8.73 -5.12 -4.22
C SER A 146 -7.64 -4.22 -4.81
N PRO A 147 -7.63 -3.99 -6.13
CA PRO A 147 -6.73 -3.02 -6.76
C PRO A 147 -6.82 -1.62 -6.12
N LEU A 148 -8.00 -1.24 -5.61
CA LEU A 148 -8.33 0.09 -5.09
C LEU A 148 -8.30 0.18 -3.55
N THR A 149 -7.73 -0.81 -2.87
CA THR A 149 -7.64 -0.80 -1.39
C THR A 149 -6.31 -1.37 -0.87
N ASN A 150 -5.53 -2.05 -1.71
CA ASN A 150 -4.34 -2.77 -1.28
C ASN A 150 -3.14 -1.82 -1.06
N SER A 151 -2.49 -1.98 0.11
CA SER A 151 -1.37 -1.16 0.56
C SER A 151 -0.13 -2.01 0.76
N ILE A 152 1.02 -1.55 0.28
CA ILE A 152 2.28 -2.29 0.38
C ILE A 152 3.18 -1.73 1.47
N TYR A 153 3.98 -2.60 2.10
CA TYR A 153 4.96 -2.19 3.12
C TYR A 153 4.35 -1.36 4.26
N THR A 154 3.22 -1.82 4.79
CA THR A 154 2.53 -1.26 5.95
C THR A 154 2.50 -2.23 7.13
N TYR A 155 2.42 -1.73 8.37
CA TYR A 155 2.21 -2.57 9.56
C TYR A 155 0.79 -3.11 9.62
N MET A 156 -0.18 -2.24 9.32
CA MET A 156 -1.59 -2.55 9.16
C MET A 156 -2.04 -1.94 7.83
N PRO A 157 -2.66 -2.71 6.91
CA PRO A 157 -3.32 -2.13 5.73
C PRO A 157 -4.53 -1.29 6.14
N ASN A 158 -5.19 -0.67 5.16
CA ASN A 158 -6.53 -0.15 5.44
C ASN A 158 -7.45 -1.29 5.85
N MET A 159 -8.18 -1.05 6.93
CA MET A 159 -9.19 -1.97 7.44
C MET A 159 -10.56 -1.37 7.20
N PHE A 160 -11.52 -2.25 6.92
CA PHE A 160 -12.89 -1.88 6.63
C PHE A 160 -13.83 -2.62 7.57
N GLN A 161 -14.87 -1.93 8.04
CA GLN A 161 -16.03 -2.59 8.63
C GLN A 161 -17.09 -2.74 7.54
N ALA A 162 -17.37 -3.99 7.18
CA ALA A 162 -18.16 -4.29 6.01
C ALA A 162 -18.91 -5.62 6.14
N ALA A 163 -19.85 -5.85 5.25
CA ALA A 163 -20.37 -7.15 4.89
C ALA A 163 -20.00 -7.43 3.43
N LEU A 164 -19.30 -8.53 3.17
CA LEU A 164 -18.89 -8.95 1.83
C LEU A 164 -19.40 -10.36 1.56
N TYR A 165 -19.85 -10.57 0.33
CA TYR A 165 -20.21 -11.86 -0.20
C TYR A 165 -19.52 -12.11 -1.53
N GLU A 166 -19.06 -13.34 -1.71
CA GLU A 166 -18.37 -13.86 -2.86
C GLU A 166 -19.06 -15.13 -3.35
N ASN A 167 -19.24 -15.22 -4.67
CA ASN A 167 -19.77 -16.40 -5.36
C ASN A 167 -18.84 -16.84 -6.48
N SER A 168 -18.40 -18.09 -6.40
CA SER A 168 -17.52 -18.78 -7.35
C SER A 168 -18.20 -20.03 -7.95
N SER A 169 -19.54 -20.02 -8.05
CA SER A 169 -20.34 -21.12 -8.62
C SER A 169 -20.18 -21.26 -10.14
N LEU A 170 -19.75 -20.18 -10.81
CA LEU A 170 -19.42 -20.19 -12.23
C LEU A 170 -17.94 -20.55 -12.38
N SER A 171 -17.63 -21.52 -13.25
CA SER A 171 -16.24 -21.92 -13.50
C SER A 171 -15.37 -20.71 -13.85
N ASP A 172 -14.21 -20.62 -13.21
CA ASP A 172 -13.20 -19.59 -13.47
C ASP A 172 -13.72 -18.14 -13.33
N THR A 173 -14.85 -17.95 -12.64
CA THR A 173 -15.48 -16.65 -12.44
C THR A 173 -15.89 -16.45 -10.99
N LYS A 174 -15.44 -15.34 -10.42
CA LYS A 174 -15.74 -14.91 -9.06
C LYS A 174 -16.50 -13.60 -9.11
N ILE A 175 -17.66 -13.57 -8.46
CA ILE A 175 -18.49 -12.35 -8.31
C ILE A 175 -18.44 -11.93 -6.86
N ILE A 176 -18.19 -10.64 -6.59
CA ILE A 176 -18.05 -10.08 -5.24
C ILE A 176 -19.03 -8.91 -5.11
N VAL A 177 -19.72 -8.85 -3.97
CA VAL A 177 -20.53 -7.70 -3.55
C VAL A 177 -20.15 -7.36 -2.11
N SER A 178 -19.97 -6.08 -1.81
CA SER A 178 -19.67 -5.62 -0.46
C SER A 178 -20.42 -4.34 -0.13
N GLN A 179 -20.91 -4.23 1.10
CA GLN A 179 -21.35 -2.97 1.70
C GLN A 179 -20.35 -2.57 2.78
N ILE A 180 -19.78 -1.37 2.69
CA ILE A 180 -18.77 -0.86 3.61
C ILE A 180 -19.33 0.36 4.34
N GLU A 181 -19.26 0.34 5.67
CA GLU A 181 -19.76 1.42 6.52
C GLU A 181 -18.63 2.25 7.12
N LYS A 182 -17.53 1.60 7.52
CA LYS A 182 -16.42 2.28 8.22
C LYS A 182 -15.08 1.87 7.65
N MET A 183 -14.10 2.74 7.81
CA MET A 183 -12.70 2.44 7.50
C MET A 183 -11.76 2.98 8.56
N ALA A 184 -10.62 2.32 8.70
CA ALA A 184 -9.48 2.78 9.47
C ALA A 184 -8.24 2.82 8.57
N TYR A 185 -7.57 3.98 8.53
CA TYR A 185 -6.32 4.12 7.79
C TYR A 185 -5.22 3.26 8.40
N GLY A 186 -4.50 2.54 7.55
CA GLY A 186 -3.25 1.84 7.85
C GLY A 186 -2.09 2.79 8.15
N THR A 187 -0.94 2.24 8.59
CA THR A 187 0.23 3.07 8.93
C THR A 187 0.76 3.86 7.74
N ARG A 188 0.74 3.23 6.55
CA ARG A 188 1.27 3.82 5.31
C ARG A 188 0.25 4.58 4.49
N SER A 189 -1.04 4.48 4.79
CA SER A 189 -2.11 5.02 3.96
C SER A 189 -2.05 6.53 3.74
N PRO A 190 -1.72 7.35 4.77
CA PRO A 190 -1.43 8.76 4.55
C PRO A 190 -0.24 8.93 3.64
N VAL A 191 0.80 8.10 3.72
CA VAL A 191 1.92 8.17 2.76
C VAL A 191 1.48 7.76 1.38
N GLU A 192 0.75 6.68 1.16
CA GLU A 192 0.45 6.23 -0.21
C GLU A 192 -0.35 7.22 -1.07
N PHE A 193 -1.13 8.11 -0.45
CA PHE A 193 -1.91 9.10 -1.20
C PHE A 193 -1.80 10.48 -0.54
N GLY A 194 -2.18 10.64 0.74
CA GLY A 194 -2.16 11.91 1.52
C GLY A 194 -0.84 12.70 1.57
N LEU A 195 0.28 11.98 1.47
CA LEU A 195 1.65 12.43 1.79
C LEU A 195 2.66 11.81 0.80
N ILE A 196 2.25 11.17 -0.32
CA ILE A 196 3.22 10.54 -1.22
C ILE A 196 3.96 11.63 -1.98
N GLY A 197 5.25 11.63 -1.71
CA GLY A 197 6.06 12.82 -1.75
C GLY A 197 6.08 13.48 -0.39
N GLU A 198 6.68 12.78 0.58
CA GLU A 198 7.33 13.45 1.70
C GLU A 198 8.11 14.62 1.08
N LEU A 199 7.52 15.81 1.18
CA LEU A 199 7.95 17.07 0.55
C LEU A 199 7.84 17.20 -0.98
N THR A 200 7.79 16.12 -1.76
CA THR A 200 7.84 16.22 -3.24
C THR A 200 6.48 16.40 -3.94
N ARG A 201 5.33 16.38 -3.23
CA ARG A 201 3.99 16.75 -3.75
C ARG A 201 3.52 16.00 -5.02
N THR A 202 3.86 14.73 -5.10
CA THR A 202 3.76 13.87 -6.30
C THR A 202 2.54 12.93 -6.31
N ALA A 203 1.55 13.17 -5.45
CA ALA A 203 0.33 12.36 -5.37
C ALA A 203 -0.81 12.95 -6.24
N GLY A 204 -1.86 12.16 -6.50
CA GLY A 204 -3.17 12.65 -6.95
C GLY A 204 -3.93 13.40 -5.84
N ALA A 205 -5.26 13.34 -5.82
CA ALA A 205 -6.10 13.97 -4.78
C ALA A 205 -6.47 13.00 -3.65
N THR A 206 -6.45 13.46 -2.40
CA THR A 206 -6.56 12.60 -1.21
C THR A 206 -6.45 13.40 0.10
N GLN A 207 -6.89 12.78 1.20
CA GLN A 207 -6.98 13.37 2.53
C GLN A 207 -5.73 13.13 3.37
N ASN A 208 -5.48 14.04 4.32
CA ASN A 208 -4.52 13.79 5.38
C ASN A 208 -5.15 12.93 6.50
N GLY A 209 -5.02 11.61 6.39
CA GLY A 209 -5.49 10.66 7.41
C GLY A 209 -4.55 10.45 8.60
N ILE A 210 -3.51 11.28 8.80
CA ILE A 210 -2.44 10.99 9.79
C ILE A 210 -2.97 10.87 11.24
N ASP A 211 -3.98 11.66 11.57
CA ASP A 211 -4.54 11.79 12.92
C ASP A 211 -5.62 10.73 13.22
N THR A 212 -6.17 10.07 12.19
CA THR A 212 -7.26 9.07 12.31
C THR A 212 -6.81 7.63 12.02
N ARG A 213 -5.50 7.40 11.86
CA ARG A 213 -4.96 6.06 11.59
C ARG A 213 -5.30 5.07 12.69
N GLY A 214 -5.80 3.90 12.30
CA GLY A 214 -6.26 2.87 13.22
C GLY A 214 -7.62 3.13 13.86
N ASP A 215 -8.23 4.30 13.60
CA ASP A 215 -9.55 4.62 14.14
C ASP A 215 -10.63 4.29 13.09
N PHE A 216 -11.58 3.44 13.46
CA PHE A 216 -12.70 3.09 12.58
C PHE A 216 -13.74 4.20 12.62
N LEU A 217 -13.76 4.99 11.56
CA LEU A 217 -14.71 6.08 11.34
C LEU A 217 -15.60 5.75 10.14
N ASP A 218 -16.79 6.35 10.10
CA ASP A 218 -17.71 6.19 8.97
C ASP A 218 -17.00 6.60 7.67
N ILE A 219 -17.18 5.82 6.61
CA ILE A 219 -16.32 5.87 5.42
C ILE A 219 -16.40 7.22 4.68
N GLU A 220 -17.56 7.86 4.71
CA GLU A 220 -17.79 9.20 4.17
C GLU A 220 -16.98 10.26 4.92
N LYS A 221 -16.88 10.16 6.25
CA LYS A 221 -16.11 11.10 7.08
C LYS A 221 -14.62 11.00 6.78
N GLN A 222 -14.12 9.78 6.56
CA GLN A 222 -12.72 9.56 6.18
C GLN A 222 -12.46 10.03 4.75
N THR A 223 -13.38 9.76 3.83
CA THR A 223 -13.25 10.12 2.40
C THR A 223 -13.26 11.63 2.20
N LEU A 224 -14.14 12.34 2.90
CA LEU A 224 -14.36 13.78 2.74
C LEU A 224 -13.54 14.65 3.72
N ALA A 225 -12.96 14.04 4.75
CA ALA A 225 -12.40 14.71 5.93
C ALA A 225 -13.39 15.70 6.57
N ASP A 226 -14.67 15.32 6.62
CA ASP A 226 -15.76 16.09 7.22
C ASP A 226 -16.47 15.23 8.27
N ASN A 227 -16.39 15.64 9.53
CA ASN A 227 -17.04 14.93 10.65
C ASN A 227 -18.57 14.99 10.60
N ASN A 228 -19.15 15.89 9.82
CA ASN A 228 -20.58 16.04 9.65
C ASN A 228 -21.12 15.31 8.41
N ALA A 229 -20.25 14.76 7.57
CA ALA A 229 -20.67 13.94 6.44
C ALA A 229 -21.50 12.74 6.91
N ASN A 230 -22.56 12.47 6.17
CA ASN A 230 -23.49 11.39 6.45
C ASN A 230 -24.09 10.89 5.13
N THR A 231 -23.72 9.69 4.72
CA THR A 231 -24.21 9.04 3.49
C THR A 231 -24.51 7.56 3.77
N ASN A 232 -24.93 6.79 2.76
CA ASN A 232 -25.19 5.36 2.92
C ASN A 232 -23.92 4.49 2.85
N GLY A 233 -22.73 5.06 3.06
CA GLY A 233 -21.46 4.36 2.96
C GLY A 233 -21.07 4.04 1.52
N LEU A 234 -20.49 2.85 1.31
CA LEU A 234 -19.96 2.42 0.02
C LEU A 234 -20.49 1.04 -0.37
N THR A 235 -21.04 0.93 -1.58
CA THR A 235 -21.34 -0.35 -2.22
C THR A 235 -20.24 -0.70 -3.21
N ALA A 236 -19.63 -1.88 -3.10
CA ALA A 236 -18.67 -2.38 -4.06
C ALA A 236 -19.20 -3.61 -4.80
N PHE A 237 -18.93 -3.67 -6.10
CA PHE A 237 -19.18 -4.82 -6.96
C PHE A 237 -17.91 -5.21 -7.70
N ALA A 238 -17.65 -6.51 -7.85
CA ALA A 238 -16.50 -6.97 -8.63
C ALA A 238 -16.78 -8.27 -9.39
N VAL A 239 -16.06 -8.43 -10.49
CA VAL A 239 -15.98 -9.67 -11.26
C VAL A 239 -14.52 -9.96 -11.55
N GLU A 240 -14.05 -11.15 -11.16
CA GLU A 240 -12.78 -11.69 -11.63
C GLU A 240 -13.05 -12.91 -12.52
N ASN A 241 -12.45 -12.94 -13.71
CA ASN A 241 -12.65 -14.02 -14.67
C ASN A 241 -11.29 -14.49 -15.23
N SER A 242 -11.13 -15.80 -15.31
CA SER A 242 -9.99 -16.47 -15.93
C SER A 242 -10.40 -17.59 -16.89
N SER A 243 -11.63 -17.52 -17.44
CA SER A 243 -12.14 -18.56 -18.34
C SER A 243 -11.48 -18.55 -19.73
N PHE A 244 -10.78 -17.46 -20.07
CA PHE A 244 -10.01 -17.35 -21.30
C PHE A 244 -8.58 -17.85 -21.09
N ASP A 245 -8.11 -18.71 -21.98
CA ASP A 245 -6.76 -19.26 -21.93
C ASP A 245 -5.71 -18.16 -21.75
N ASN A 246 -4.88 -18.33 -20.72
CA ASN A 246 -3.77 -17.44 -20.38
C ASN A 246 -4.17 -15.99 -20.07
N THR A 247 -5.46 -15.70 -19.84
CA THR A 247 -5.96 -14.34 -19.64
C THR A 247 -6.69 -14.23 -18.32
N LYS A 248 -6.36 -13.20 -17.53
CA LYS A 248 -7.11 -12.80 -16.34
C LYS A 248 -7.75 -11.44 -16.59
N LEU A 249 -9.05 -11.33 -16.34
CA LEU A 249 -9.82 -10.09 -16.36
C LEU A 249 -10.31 -9.79 -14.93
N ARG A 250 -10.23 -8.53 -14.52
CA ARG A 250 -10.81 -8.03 -13.26
C ARG A 250 -11.57 -6.74 -13.52
N LEU A 251 -12.76 -6.65 -12.96
CA LEU A 251 -13.61 -5.46 -12.94
C LEU A 251 -14.00 -5.17 -11.50
N TRP A 252 -13.92 -3.91 -11.11
CA TRP A 252 -14.31 -3.40 -9.80
C TRP A 252 -15.09 -2.10 -9.97
N ASP A 253 -16.17 -1.92 -9.22
CA ASP A 253 -16.96 -0.71 -9.14
C ASP A 253 -17.17 -0.38 -7.66
N PHE A 254 -16.71 0.78 -7.22
CA PHE A 254 -16.86 1.26 -5.84
C PHE A 254 -17.73 2.51 -5.85
N TYR A 255 -18.99 2.34 -5.48
CA TYR A 255 -20.01 3.39 -5.43
C TYR A 255 -20.13 3.94 -4.01
N ALA A 256 -19.47 5.07 -3.73
CA ALA A 256 -19.60 5.78 -2.46
C ALA A 256 -20.73 6.80 -2.57
N HIS A 257 -21.85 6.51 -1.90
CA HIS A 257 -23.09 7.27 -2.03
C HIS A 257 -22.87 8.77 -1.82
N ASP A 258 -23.37 9.59 -2.75
CA ASP A 258 -23.31 11.05 -2.77
C ASP A 258 -21.89 11.66 -2.85
N ILE A 259 -20.88 10.83 -3.14
CA ILE A 259 -19.46 11.24 -3.15
C ILE A 259 -18.85 10.97 -4.54
N ILE A 260 -18.53 9.70 -4.85
CA ILE A 260 -17.86 9.29 -6.09
C ILE A 260 -18.23 7.85 -6.46
N ASN A 261 -18.21 7.55 -7.76
CA ASN A 261 -18.10 6.20 -8.26
C ASN A 261 -16.70 5.96 -8.85
N MET A 262 -16.00 4.92 -8.39
CA MET A 262 -14.73 4.47 -8.98
C MET A 262 -14.91 3.16 -9.75
N PHE A 263 -14.87 3.24 -11.08
CA PHE A 263 -14.86 2.09 -11.97
C PHE A 263 -13.45 1.73 -12.40
N TYR A 264 -13.05 0.49 -12.19
CA TYR A 264 -11.74 -0.02 -12.54
C TYR A 264 -11.82 -1.35 -13.29
N VAL A 265 -11.02 -1.50 -14.34
CA VAL A 265 -10.88 -2.75 -15.09
C VAL A 265 -9.43 -2.97 -15.48
N ASP A 266 -8.95 -4.21 -15.35
CA ASP A 266 -7.69 -4.64 -15.94
C ASP A 266 -7.77 -6.02 -16.55
N THR A 267 -6.91 -6.22 -17.55
CA THR A 267 -6.71 -7.52 -18.17
C THR A 267 -5.22 -7.81 -18.29
N THR A 268 -4.86 -9.08 -18.14
CA THR A 268 -3.50 -9.56 -18.32
C THR A 268 -3.50 -10.85 -19.11
N TYR A 269 -2.79 -10.85 -20.23
CA TYR A 269 -2.46 -12.04 -21.00
C TYR A 269 -1.03 -12.49 -20.68
N THR A 270 -0.83 -13.78 -20.37
CA THR A 270 0.47 -14.33 -19.97
C THR A 270 0.84 -15.59 -20.77
N ASN A 271 1.80 -15.50 -21.68
CA ASN A 271 2.29 -16.67 -22.41
C ASN A 271 3.58 -17.21 -21.80
N LYS A 272 3.51 -18.39 -21.16
CA LYS A 272 4.65 -19.10 -20.57
C LYS A 272 5.18 -20.25 -21.45
N LYS A 273 4.51 -20.57 -22.56
CA LYS A 273 4.80 -21.75 -23.41
C LYS A 273 5.77 -21.46 -24.56
N VAL A 274 6.35 -20.26 -24.58
CA VAL A 274 7.35 -19.82 -25.57
C VAL A 274 8.74 -19.76 -24.94
N SER A 275 9.79 -19.72 -25.77
CA SER A 275 11.18 -19.64 -25.31
C SER A 275 11.49 -18.43 -24.44
N LEU A 276 10.69 -17.37 -24.57
CA LEU A 276 10.82 -16.12 -23.86
C LEU A 276 9.47 -15.74 -23.25
N PRO A 277 9.13 -16.25 -22.04
CA PRO A 277 7.87 -15.97 -21.39
C PRO A 277 7.60 -14.47 -21.23
N TYR A 278 6.37 -14.05 -21.54
CA TYR A 278 5.97 -12.64 -21.48
C TYR A 278 4.57 -12.47 -20.91
N SER A 279 4.24 -11.23 -20.54
CA SER A 279 2.86 -10.84 -20.25
C SER A 279 2.57 -9.44 -20.75
N LEU A 280 1.35 -9.23 -21.22
CA LEU A 280 0.81 -7.95 -21.68
C LEU A 280 -0.40 -7.62 -20.83
N SER A 281 -0.43 -6.43 -20.25
CA SER A 281 -1.50 -5.97 -19.39
C SER A 281 -2.01 -4.60 -19.83
N ALA A 282 -3.31 -4.38 -19.66
CA ALA A 282 -3.97 -3.09 -19.84
C ALA A 282 -4.82 -2.79 -18.60
N GLN A 283 -4.97 -1.51 -18.25
CA GLN A 283 -5.83 -1.05 -17.16
C GLN A 283 -6.60 0.21 -17.56
N TYR A 284 -7.75 0.40 -16.94
CA TYR A 284 -8.54 1.63 -16.99
C TYR A 284 -9.16 1.89 -15.62
N LEU A 285 -9.06 3.13 -15.16
CA LEU A 285 -9.68 3.67 -13.96
C LEU A 285 -10.47 4.91 -14.37
N ARG A 286 -11.72 5.01 -13.96
CA ARG A 286 -12.56 6.20 -14.10
C ARG A 286 -13.19 6.50 -12.76
N ILE A 287 -13.22 7.78 -12.42
CA ILE A 287 -13.88 8.30 -11.23
C ILE A 287 -14.86 9.34 -11.69
N ASP A 288 -16.13 9.19 -11.32
CA ASP A 288 -17.17 10.17 -11.58
C ASP A 288 -17.72 10.67 -10.25
N SER A 289 -18.02 11.96 -10.16
CA SER A 289 -18.86 12.48 -9.09
C SER A 289 -20.30 11.98 -9.26
N ILE A 290 -20.99 11.74 -8.13
CA ILE A 290 -22.34 11.17 -8.11
C ILE A 290 -23.19 11.79 -6.98
N GLY A 291 -24.51 11.74 -7.15
CA GLY A 291 -25.45 12.20 -6.13
C GLY A 291 -25.28 13.69 -5.84
N ASP A 292 -25.11 14.05 -4.57
CA ASP A 292 -24.95 15.43 -4.11
C ASP A 292 -23.53 16.02 -4.36
N ASP A 293 -22.61 15.28 -4.98
CA ASP A 293 -21.24 15.72 -5.29
C ASP A 293 -20.48 16.27 -4.07
N LEU A 294 -20.48 15.50 -2.97
CA LEU A 294 -19.79 15.92 -1.75
C LEU A 294 -18.25 15.94 -1.89
N ALA A 295 -17.72 15.44 -3.01
CA ALA A 295 -16.29 15.39 -3.32
C ALA A 295 -15.76 16.60 -4.12
N ASP A 296 -16.58 17.60 -4.41
CA ASP A 296 -16.26 18.81 -5.21
C ASP A 296 -14.96 19.53 -4.80
N LYS A 297 -14.61 19.54 -3.51
CA LYS A 297 -13.34 20.11 -3.00
C LYS A 297 -12.10 19.33 -3.44
N TRP A 298 -12.28 18.06 -3.78
CA TRP A 298 -11.22 17.08 -4.00
C TRP A 298 -11.08 16.69 -5.46
N MET A 299 -12.07 17.01 -6.30
CA MET A 299 -12.08 16.78 -7.74
C MET A 299 -12.17 18.11 -8.48
N ASP A 300 -11.39 18.27 -9.55
CA ASP A 300 -11.39 19.52 -10.34
C ASP A 300 -12.46 19.53 -11.44
N SER A 301 -13.16 18.40 -11.62
CA SER A 301 -14.28 18.23 -12.54
C SER A 301 -15.14 17.05 -12.11
N ASP A 302 -16.30 16.91 -12.74
CA ASP A 302 -17.24 15.81 -12.49
C ASP A 302 -16.65 14.42 -12.84
N SER A 303 -15.53 14.33 -13.58
CA SER A 303 -14.92 13.05 -13.92
C SER A 303 -13.40 13.10 -14.12
N ALA A 304 -12.71 12.08 -13.64
CA ALA A 304 -11.28 11.86 -13.89
C ALA A 304 -11.04 10.44 -14.41
N TYR A 305 -9.99 10.23 -15.20
CA TYR A 305 -9.64 8.90 -15.67
C TYR A 305 -8.14 8.70 -15.78
N LEU A 306 -7.73 7.42 -15.73
CA LEU A 306 -6.39 6.95 -16.01
C LEU A 306 -6.46 5.65 -16.80
N TRP A 307 -5.58 5.48 -17.78
CA TRP A 307 -5.36 4.19 -18.42
C TRP A 307 -3.88 3.83 -18.41
N GLY A 308 -3.57 2.57 -18.66
CA GLY A 308 -2.18 2.14 -18.71
C GLY A 308 -1.96 0.82 -19.41
N LEU A 309 -0.72 0.63 -19.84
CA LEU A 309 -0.23 -0.55 -20.52
C LEU A 309 1.04 -1.03 -19.83
N LYS A 310 1.24 -2.35 -19.79
CA LYS A 310 2.45 -2.95 -19.25
C LYS A 310 2.84 -4.18 -20.05
N ALA A 311 4.11 -4.26 -20.38
CA ALA A 311 4.72 -5.45 -20.96
C ALA A 311 5.78 -5.98 -20.01
N THR A 312 5.85 -7.31 -19.86
CA THR A 312 6.87 -7.98 -19.05
C THR A 312 7.50 -9.11 -19.84
N LEU A 313 8.77 -9.37 -19.56
CA LEU A 313 9.58 -10.36 -20.24
C LEU A 313 10.46 -11.09 -19.23
N LYS A 314 10.53 -12.41 -19.30
CA LYS A 314 11.43 -13.22 -18.48
C LYS A 314 12.44 -13.97 -19.34
N TYR A 315 13.73 -13.76 -19.09
CA TYR A 315 14.82 -14.49 -19.72
C TYR A 315 15.74 -15.07 -18.64
N ASN A 316 15.68 -16.38 -18.42
CA ASN A 316 16.39 -17.07 -17.35
C ASN A 316 16.13 -16.42 -15.97
N LYS A 317 17.18 -15.88 -15.34
CA LYS A 317 17.18 -15.18 -14.05
C LYS A 317 16.79 -13.70 -14.15
N ALA A 318 16.71 -13.16 -15.37
CA ALA A 318 16.36 -11.78 -15.63
C ALA A 318 14.87 -11.62 -15.90
N PHE A 319 14.29 -10.55 -15.36
CA PHE A 319 12.93 -10.13 -15.61
C PHE A 319 12.91 -8.65 -15.92
N PHE A 320 12.31 -8.28 -17.05
CA PHE A 320 12.19 -6.92 -17.53
C PHE A 320 10.73 -6.51 -17.54
N HIS A 321 10.46 -5.23 -17.30
CA HIS A 321 9.15 -4.65 -17.58
C HIS A 321 9.27 -3.23 -18.10
N ILE A 322 8.32 -2.87 -18.95
CA ILE A 322 8.04 -1.50 -19.35
C ILE A 322 6.57 -1.21 -19.05
N SER A 323 6.27 -0.01 -18.61
CA SER A 323 4.93 0.41 -18.23
C SER A 323 4.69 1.85 -18.64
N TYR A 324 3.45 2.14 -18.99
CA TYR A 324 2.97 3.46 -19.35
C TYR A 324 1.62 3.70 -18.69
N ASN A 325 1.40 4.91 -18.21
CA ASN A 325 0.12 5.38 -17.74
C ASN A 325 -0.14 6.78 -18.26
N HIS A 326 -1.41 7.07 -18.57
CA HIS A 326 -1.88 8.39 -18.94
C HIS A 326 -3.10 8.75 -18.09
N SER A 327 -3.15 9.97 -17.59
CA SER A 327 -4.31 10.56 -16.92
C SER A 327 -4.93 11.69 -17.73
N GLY A 328 -6.25 11.83 -17.62
CA GLY A 328 -6.97 12.96 -18.20
C GLY A 328 -6.70 14.29 -17.50
N SER A 329 -7.45 15.32 -17.88
CA SER A 329 -7.27 16.70 -17.40
C SER A 329 -7.77 16.98 -15.99
N SER A 330 -7.97 15.95 -15.16
CA SER A 330 -8.46 16.09 -13.79
C SER A 330 -7.69 15.17 -12.85
N ARG A 331 -7.40 15.67 -11.64
CA ARG A 331 -6.76 14.88 -10.59
C ARG A 331 -7.68 13.75 -10.12
N ILE A 332 -7.08 12.61 -9.83
CA ILE A 332 -7.79 11.40 -9.40
C ILE A 332 -7.83 11.36 -7.88
N LEU A 333 -9.04 11.36 -7.31
CA LEU A 333 -9.28 11.17 -5.89
C LEU A 333 -9.14 9.69 -5.51
N ASN A 334 -8.20 9.36 -4.61
CA ASN A 334 -8.08 8.01 -4.07
C ASN A 334 -8.08 8.01 -2.53
N PRO A 335 -9.25 7.86 -1.91
CA PRO A 335 -9.42 7.98 -0.46
C PRO A 335 -9.20 6.67 0.29
N TRP A 336 -9.20 5.52 -0.37
CA TRP A 336 -9.21 4.18 0.25
C TRP A 336 -7.88 3.43 0.12
N SER A 337 -6.82 4.14 -0.28
CA SER A 337 -5.51 3.58 -0.66
C SER A 337 -5.64 2.60 -1.83
N GLY A 338 -4.65 1.77 -2.16
CA GLY A 338 -4.69 1.00 -3.40
C GLY A 338 -4.08 1.73 -4.58
N ASP A 339 -3.14 1.10 -5.25
CA ASP A 339 -2.40 1.73 -6.33
C ASP A 339 -2.35 0.81 -7.56
N PRO A 340 -3.38 0.85 -8.42
CA PRO A 340 -3.40 0.04 -9.62
C PRO A 340 -2.46 0.51 -10.74
N ALA A 341 -1.97 1.75 -10.72
CA ALA A 341 -1.16 2.28 -11.83
C ALA A 341 0.18 1.54 -12.02
N TYR A 342 0.41 1.02 -13.23
CA TYR A 342 1.61 0.26 -13.58
C TYR A 342 2.93 1.05 -13.45
N THR A 343 2.90 2.38 -13.58
CA THR A 343 4.06 3.25 -13.44
C THR A 343 4.39 3.62 -12.00
N SER A 344 3.52 3.31 -11.05
CA SER A 344 3.76 3.67 -9.66
C SER A 344 4.99 2.98 -9.07
N THR A 345 5.63 3.67 -8.14
CA THR A 345 6.91 3.25 -7.54
C THR A 345 6.82 3.16 -6.02
N PHE A 346 7.94 3.22 -5.31
CA PHE A 346 7.90 3.13 -3.85
C PHE A 346 7.37 4.41 -3.20
N PHE A 347 7.66 5.58 -3.79
CA PHE A 347 7.28 6.89 -3.23
C PHE A 347 6.49 7.81 -4.18
N SER A 348 6.19 7.38 -5.40
CA SER A 348 5.59 8.27 -6.40
C SER A 348 4.32 7.69 -7.00
N ARG A 349 3.32 8.56 -7.15
CA ARG A 349 1.97 8.28 -7.69
C ARG A 349 1.55 9.41 -8.63
N ASN A 350 2.49 10.01 -9.36
CA ASN A 350 2.19 11.18 -10.19
C ASN A 350 1.19 10.88 -11.30
N ALA A 351 1.08 9.61 -11.74
CA ALA A 351 0.11 9.20 -12.73
C ALA A 351 -1.36 9.55 -12.36
N TYR A 352 -1.64 9.83 -11.08
CA TYR A 352 -2.97 10.23 -10.60
C TYR A 352 -3.22 11.75 -10.66
N ARG A 353 -2.26 12.54 -11.15
CA ARG A 353 -2.39 13.99 -11.35
C ARG A 353 -2.96 14.29 -12.74
N ALA A 354 -3.44 15.50 -12.98
CA ALA A 354 -4.00 15.89 -14.27
C ALA A 354 -2.92 15.97 -15.37
N ASP A 355 -3.25 15.44 -16.55
CA ASP A 355 -2.47 15.51 -17.78
C ASP A 355 -1.05 14.95 -17.65
N VAL A 356 -0.91 13.76 -17.03
CA VAL A 356 0.38 13.10 -16.84
C VAL A 356 0.55 11.93 -17.79
N ASP A 357 1.65 11.95 -18.53
CA ASP A 357 2.20 10.80 -19.25
C ASP A 357 3.37 10.21 -18.45
N ALA A 358 3.14 9.07 -17.83
CA ALA A 358 4.13 8.40 -17.01
C ALA A 358 4.72 7.18 -17.72
N TYR A 359 6.03 6.98 -17.58
CA TYR A 359 6.79 5.85 -18.10
C TYR A 359 7.58 5.19 -16.99
N LYS A 360 7.71 3.87 -17.05
CA LYS A 360 8.56 3.13 -16.13
C LYS A 360 9.22 1.96 -16.82
N ILE A 361 10.52 1.82 -16.62
CA ILE A 361 11.29 0.63 -16.98
C ILE A 361 11.86 0.02 -15.71
N GLY A 362 11.83 -1.30 -15.61
CA GLY A 362 12.50 -1.97 -14.51
C GLY A 362 13.05 -3.33 -14.84
N PHE A 363 14.06 -3.69 -14.07
CA PHE A 363 14.88 -4.87 -14.22
C PHE A 363 15.01 -5.58 -12.87
N ASN A 364 14.71 -6.87 -12.86
CA ASN A 364 14.94 -7.73 -11.71
C ASN A 364 15.88 -8.86 -12.11
N TYR A 365 16.82 -9.20 -11.24
CA TYR A 365 17.76 -10.29 -11.48
C TYR A 365 17.93 -11.18 -10.25
N ASP A 366 17.65 -12.47 -10.41
CA ASP A 366 17.91 -13.48 -9.38
C ASP A 366 19.42 -13.78 -9.32
N ILE A 367 20.17 -13.00 -8.54
CA ILE A 367 21.62 -13.18 -8.32
C ILE A 367 21.86 -14.61 -7.80
N LEU A 368 21.12 -14.98 -6.74
CA LEU A 368 21.05 -16.32 -6.15
C LEU A 368 19.57 -16.71 -5.97
N GLN A 369 19.29 -17.96 -5.62
CA GLN A 369 17.92 -18.46 -5.42
C GLN A 369 17.12 -17.62 -4.41
N ASN A 370 17.80 -17.02 -3.43
CA ASN A 370 17.19 -16.21 -2.38
C ASN A 370 17.67 -14.75 -2.36
N LEU A 371 18.47 -14.31 -3.34
CA LEU A 371 18.97 -12.93 -3.44
C LEU A 371 18.62 -12.34 -4.79
N LYS A 372 17.85 -11.25 -4.78
CA LYS A 372 17.35 -10.57 -5.97
C LYS A 372 17.77 -9.10 -5.99
N LEU A 373 18.30 -8.68 -7.12
CA LEU A 373 18.45 -7.27 -7.48
C LEU A 373 17.14 -6.77 -8.10
N ILE A 374 16.70 -5.59 -7.71
CA ILE A 374 15.54 -4.88 -8.24
C ILE A 374 15.99 -3.47 -8.58
N THR A 375 15.87 -3.07 -9.84
CA THR A 375 16.13 -1.70 -10.27
C THR A 375 14.99 -1.18 -11.13
N TYR A 376 14.75 0.12 -11.08
CA TYR A 376 13.83 0.78 -11.98
C TYR A 376 14.19 2.26 -12.17
N TYR A 377 13.68 2.81 -13.26
CA TYR A 377 13.59 4.23 -13.55
C TYR A 377 12.15 4.53 -13.94
N ALA A 378 11.56 5.54 -13.34
CA ALA A 378 10.26 6.08 -13.70
C ALA A 378 10.38 7.57 -13.98
N ASP A 379 9.68 8.00 -15.01
CA ASP A 379 9.52 9.38 -15.43
C ASP A 379 8.02 9.67 -15.44
N TYR A 380 7.61 10.77 -14.84
CA TYR A 380 6.22 11.15 -14.71
C TYR A 380 5.89 12.46 -15.42
N GLY A 381 6.82 13.02 -16.18
CA GLY A 381 6.64 14.31 -16.84
C GLY A 381 6.27 15.42 -15.87
N MET A 382 5.51 16.37 -16.40
CA MET A 382 4.88 17.47 -15.65
C MET A 382 3.37 17.30 -15.65
N SER A 383 2.73 17.71 -14.56
CA SER A 383 1.28 17.74 -14.41
C SER A 383 0.75 19.17 -14.47
N ASN A 384 -0.52 19.30 -14.85
CA ASN A 384 -1.25 20.57 -14.74
C ASN A 384 -1.83 20.82 -13.34
N THR A 385 -1.65 19.88 -12.41
CA THR A 385 -2.19 19.99 -11.06
C THR A 385 -1.28 20.87 -10.21
N PRO A 386 -1.81 21.82 -9.42
CA PRO A 386 -1.00 22.54 -8.44
C PRO A 386 -0.41 21.63 -7.37
N GLY A 387 0.79 21.95 -6.89
CA GLY A 387 1.45 21.21 -5.82
C GLY A 387 0.83 21.41 -4.43
N THR A 388 -0.39 21.91 -4.29
CA THR A 388 -0.97 22.29 -3.00
C THR A 388 -1.82 21.17 -2.39
N PHE A 389 -1.20 20.38 -1.52
CA PHE A 389 -1.91 19.77 -0.38
C PHE A 389 -1.46 20.46 0.89
N ALA A 390 -2.31 20.49 1.91
CA ALA A 390 -2.01 21.06 3.22
C ALA A 390 -1.42 19.97 4.14
N PRO A 391 -0.09 19.78 4.20
CA PRO A 391 0.50 18.95 5.25
C PRO A 391 0.30 19.62 6.61
N SER A 392 0.20 18.79 7.64
CA SER A 392 0.06 19.15 9.06
C SER A 392 1.23 19.94 9.65
N LYS A 393 2.20 20.35 8.84
CA LYS A 393 3.17 21.45 9.05
C LYS A 393 3.41 22.08 7.67
N PRO A 394 3.39 23.42 7.53
CA PRO A 394 3.51 24.05 6.22
C PRO A 394 4.92 23.80 5.68
N ILE A 395 5.03 22.90 4.70
CA ILE A 395 6.13 22.96 3.75
C ILE A 395 5.68 24.01 2.75
N GLU A 396 6.38 25.13 2.76
CA GLU A 396 6.07 26.38 2.08
C GLU A 396 5.49 26.16 0.69
N LEU A 397 4.44 26.91 0.33
CA LEU A 397 3.75 26.80 -0.95
C LEU A 397 4.77 26.81 -2.11
N PRO A 398 4.63 25.93 -3.10
CA PRO A 398 5.54 25.91 -4.24
C PRO A 398 5.44 27.26 -4.94
N VAL A 399 6.58 27.83 -5.30
CA VAL A 399 6.66 29.20 -5.83
C VAL A 399 6.16 29.25 -7.29
N LYS A 400 6.14 28.11 -7.99
CA LYS A 400 5.78 28.01 -9.41
C LYS A 400 5.27 26.60 -9.78
N LEU A 401 4.36 26.53 -10.75
CA LEU A 401 3.91 25.28 -11.39
C LEU A 401 5.03 24.70 -12.28
N GLY A 402 5.03 23.37 -12.45
CA GLY A 402 6.18 22.55 -12.86
C GLY A 402 7.04 23.09 -14.00
N GLU A 403 8.36 23.07 -13.79
CA GLU A 403 9.38 23.49 -14.78
C GLU A 403 10.24 22.32 -15.29
N ASP A 404 10.16 21.16 -14.65
CA ASP A 404 10.96 19.97 -14.97
C ASP A 404 10.19 18.69 -14.59
N ASP A 405 10.63 17.56 -15.14
CA ASP A 405 9.95 16.28 -14.96
C ASP A 405 10.18 15.71 -13.54
N ALA A 406 9.15 15.07 -12.99
CA ALA A 406 9.31 14.27 -11.78
C ALA A 406 9.85 12.89 -12.15
N ILE A 407 10.97 12.47 -11.54
CA ILE A 407 11.56 11.15 -11.77
C ILE A 407 11.75 10.36 -10.47
N GLU A 408 11.77 9.03 -10.56
CA GLU A 408 12.21 8.16 -9.46
C GLU A 408 13.06 6.99 -9.97
N THR A 409 14.22 6.80 -9.36
CA THR A 409 15.13 5.67 -9.63
C THR A 409 15.37 4.88 -8.37
N ALA A 410 15.46 3.56 -8.47
CA ALA A 410 15.81 2.73 -7.33
C ALA A 410 16.81 1.63 -7.68
N VAL A 411 17.62 1.27 -6.69
CA VAL A 411 18.45 0.06 -6.66
C VAL A 411 18.22 -0.61 -5.31
N LEU A 412 17.54 -1.75 -5.33
CA LEU A 412 17.15 -2.50 -4.14
C LEU A 412 17.67 -3.94 -4.19
N LEU A 413 18.00 -4.48 -3.02
CA LEU A 413 18.31 -5.89 -2.82
C LEU A 413 17.24 -6.53 -1.94
N LYS A 414 16.66 -7.63 -2.41
CA LYS A 414 15.76 -8.48 -1.65
C LYS A 414 16.44 -9.81 -1.33
N TYR A 415 16.57 -10.13 -0.06
CA TYR A 415 17.16 -11.36 0.45
C TYR A 415 16.17 -12.15 1.31
N LYS A 416 16.03 -13.45 1.06
CA LYS A 416 15.21 -14.38 1.85
C LYS A 416 16.07 -15.50 2.44
N PRO A 417 16.80 -15.28 3.55
CA PRO A 417 17.68 -16.30 4.13
C PRO A 417 16.95 -17.59 4.50
N ILE A 418 15.69 -17.47 4.92
CA ILE A 418 14.72 -18.55 5.13
C ILE A 418 13.38 -18.13 4.51
N GLU A 419 12.43 -19.06 4.41
CA GLU A 419 11.14 -18.84 3.74
C GLU A 419 10.36 -17.64 4.31
N ASP A 420 10.35 -17.54 5.63
CA ASP A 420 9.53 -16.60 6.39
C ASP A 420 10.20 -15.25 6.68
N LEU A 421 11.52 -15.16 6.48
CA LEU A 421 12.30 -13.94 6.70
C LEU A 421 12.59 -13.27 5.36
N THR A 422 12.16 -12.03 5.21
CA THR A 422 12.48 -11.16 4.08
C THR A 422 13.24 -9.93 4.54
N ILE A 423 14.37 -9.67 3.90
CA ILE A 423 15.14 -8.44 4.05
C ILE A 423 15.08 -7.72 2.70
N LEU A 424 14.64 -6.47 2.70
CA LEU A 424 14.62 -5.59 1.53
C LEU A 424 15.33 -4.31 1.93
N GLY A 425 16.32 -3.87 1.16
CA GLY A 425 16.89 -2.55 1.36
C GLY A 425 17.61 -2.04 0.13
N GLY A 426 17.93 -0.75 0.14
CA GLY A 426 18.61 -0.14 -0.99
C GLY A 426 18.46 1.37 -1.00
N VAL A 427 18.67 1.95 -2.17
CA VAL A 427 18.67 3.40 -2.37
C VAL A 427 17.58 3.77 -3.36
N ILE A 428 16.81 4.80 -3.03
CA ILE A 428 15.79 5.38 -3.90
C ILE A 428 16.09 6.87 -4.03
N TYR A 429 16.25 7.34 -5.26
CA TYR A 429 16.45 8.76 -5.57
C TYR A 429 15.26 9.27 -6.35
N LYS A 430 14.84 10.50 -6.06
CA LYS A 430 13.65 11.11 -6.63
C LYS A 430 13.82 12.60 -6.82
N THR A 431 13.21 13.13 -7.87
CA THR A 431 12.94 14.56 -8.04
C THR A 431 11.44 14.82 -8.08
N SER A 432 11.07 16.05 -7.72
CA SER A 432 9.73 16.59 -7.88
C SER A 432 9.64 17.42 -9.15
N GLU A 433 8.45 17.54 -9.73
CA GLU A 433 8.15 18.57 -10.73
C GLU A 433 8.13 19.99 -10.12
N TYR A 434 8.06 20.12 -8.78
CA TYR A 434 7.98 21.40 -8.07
C TYR A 434 9.33 21.93 -7.62
N PHE A 435 9.37 23.27 -7.56
CA PHE A 435 10.53 24.05 -7.16
C PHE A 435 10.24 24.87 -5.91
N TYR A 436 11.27 25.03 -5.07
CA TYR A 436 11.30 25.97 -3.97
C TYR A 436 12.58 26.81 -4.07
N ALA A 437 12.47 28.12 -3.84
CA ALA A 437 13.60 29.05 -3.99
C ALA A 437 14.41 28.87 -5.30
N GLY A 438 13.74 28.49 -6.40
CA GLY A 438 14.37 28.26 -7.70
C GLY A 438 15.17 26.95 -7.83
N LYS A 439 15.06 26.02 -6.88
CA LYS A 439 15.65 24.67 -6.98
C LYS A 439 14.58 23.59 -6.93
N GLN A 440 14.80 22.54 -7.71
CA GLN A 440 13.93 21.37 -7.73
C GLN A 440 13.95 20.68 -6.36
N VAL A 441 12.82 20.14 -5.92
CA VAL A 441 12.79 19.32 -4.71
C VAL A 441 13.35 17.93 -5.03
N GLU A 442 14.36 17.51 -4.28
CA GLU A 442 15.03 16.21 -4.41
C GLU A 442 14.89 15.41 -3.13
N LEU A 443 14.81 14.09 -3.26
CA LEU A 443 14.76 13.17 -2.14
C LEU A 443 15.70 11.98 -2.38
N LEU A 444 16.49 11.65 -1.38
CA LEU A 444 17.28 10.42 -1.31
C LEU A 444 16.82 9.63 -0.09
N ASP A 445 16.38 8.39 -0.33
CA ASP A 445 16.04 7.44 0.72
C ASP A 445 17.02 6.26 0.70
N VAL A 446 17.45 5.84 1.88
CA VAL A 446 18.28 4.65 2.10
C VAL A 446 17.56 3.75 3.10
N ASP A 447 16.71 2.88 2.56
CA ASP A 447 15.67 2.21 3.31
C ASP A 447 16.06 0.76 3.62
N LEU A 448 15.64 0.24 4.78
CA LEU A 448 15.71 -1.17 5.16
C LEU A 448 14.41 -1.63 5.79
N VAL A 449 13.91 -2.75 5.27
CA VAL A 449 12.71 -3.44 5.72
C VAL A 449 13.08 -4.88 6.03
N ILE A 450 12.85 -5.31 7.26
CA ILE A 450 12.99 -6.70 7.67
C ILE A 450 11.62 -7.20 8.10
N SER A 451 11.14 -8.29 7.53
CA SER A 451 9.85 -8.89 7.85
C SER A 451 10.01 -10.37 8.16
N TYR A 452 9.47 -10.82 9.28
CA TYR A 452 9.32 -12.21 9.67
C TYR A 452 7.83 -12.54 9.81
N THR A 453 7.39 -13.67 9.26
CA THR A 453 6.02 -14.18 9.37
C THR A 453 6.06 -15.53 10.07
N PHE A 454 5.06 -15.87 10.88
CA PHE A 454 5.00 -17.17 11.57
C PHE A 454 3.57 -17.67 11.69
#